data_AF-A0A915D2V2-F1
#
_entry.id   AF-A0A915D2V2-F1
#
_cell.length_a   1.000
_cell.length_b   1.000
_cell.length_c   1.000
_cell.angle_alpha   90.00
_cell.angle_beta   90.00
_cell.angle_gamma   90.00
#
_symmetry.space_group_name_H-M   'P 1'
#
loop_
_entity.id
_entity.type
_entity.pdbx_description
1 polymer ?
#
loop_
_entity_poly.entity_id
_entity_poly.type
_entity_poly.pdbx_seq_one_letter_code
_entity_poly.pdbx_strand_id
1 'polypeptide(L)'
;MKDTVKPNLMQSLEGTPVFVHAGPFANIAHGNSSILADKVALKLVGENGFVVTEAGFGADIGMEKFVNIKCRYSGLSPNAVVIVTTIRALKMHEVAQQWLQAHH
;
A
#
# COMPACT_ATOMS: atom_id res chain seq x y z
N MET A 1 -0.93 -11.58 21.15
CA MET A 1 -1.75 -10.47 20.60
C MET A 1 -1.70 -9.20 21.47
N LYS A 2 -1.73 -9.28 22.81
CA LYS A 2 -1.83 -8.09 23.70
C LYS A 2 -0.85 -6.95 23.35
N ASP A 3 0.43 -7.24 23.16
CA ASP A 3 1.42 -6.22 22.83
C ASP A 3 1.67 -6.07 21.33
N THR A 4 1.55 -7.16 20.58
CA THR A 4 1.76 -7.21 19.13
C THR A 4 0.81 -6.31 18.35
N VAL A 5 -0.33 -5.91 18.93
CA VAL A 5 -1.26 -4.98 18.29
C VAL A 5 -0.70 -3.54 18.20
N LYS A 6 0.34 -3.22 18.97
CA LYS A 6 0.95 -1.88 18.98
C LYS A 6 1.85 -1.73 17.73
N PRO A 7 1.67 -0.68 16.91
CA PRO A 7 2.56 -0.42 15.78
C PRO A 7 4.00 -0.18 16.22
N ASN A 8 4.97 -0.71 15.46
CA ASN A 8 6.39 -0.47 15.72
C ASN A 8 6.82 0.84 15.05
N LEU A 9 7.36 1.77 15.83
CA LEU A 9 7.93 3.01 15.31
C LEU A 9 9.40 2.81 14.94
N MET A 10 9.75 3.22 13.72
CA MET A 10 11.09 3.23 13.15
C MET A 10 11.34 4.56 12.44
N GLN A 11 12.46 4.68 11.73
CA GLN A 11 12.79 5.84 10.91
C GLN A 11 13.45 5.42 9.59
N SER A 12 13.32 6.28 8.58
CA SER A 12 14.11 6.22 7.34
C SER A 12 15.56 6.68 7.58
N LEU A 13 16.41 6.58 6.55
CA LEU A 13 17.78 7.08 6.59
C LEU A 13 17.87 8.60 6.83
N GLU A 14 16.83 9.34 6.44
CA GLU A 14 16.74 10.80 6.60
C GLU A 14 16.00 11.20 7.88
N GLY A 15 15.74 10.25 8.79
CA GLY A 15 15.07 10.52 10.06
C GLY A 15 13.55 10.69 9.97
N THR A 16 12.94 10.49 8.80
CA THR A 16 11.46 10.51 8.68
C THR A 16 10.85 9.33 9.45
N PRO A 17 9.85 9.53 10.33
CA PRO A 17 9.19 8.47 11.09
C PRO A 17 8.48 7.45 10.18
N VAL A 18 8.58 6.16 10.53
CA VAL A 18 7.94 5.06 9.78
C VAL A 18 7.26 4.10 10.76
N PHE A 19 6.01 3.72 10.48
CA PHE A 19 5.37 2.60 11.16
C PHE A 19 5.50 1.31 10.36
N VAL A 20 5.99 0.24 11.00
CA VAL A 20 6.04 -1.11 10.43
C VAL A 20 5.13 -2.02 11.25
N HIS A 21 3.96 -2.37 10.70
CA HIS A 21 2.96 -3.09 11.45
C HIS A 21 1.97 -3.88 10.58
N ALA A 22 1.83 -5.17 10.90
CA ALA A 22 1.15 -6.19 10.10
C ALA A 22 1.77 -6.37 8.69
N GLY A 23 1.35 -7.43 8.01
CA GLY A 23 1.83 -7.76 6.66
C GLY A 23 1.12 -9.00 6.10
N PRO A 24 -0.22 -8.97 5.94
CA PRO A 24 -0.95 -10.08 5.36
C PRO A 24 -0.63 -10.21 3.87
N PHE A 25 -0.71 -11.43 3.33
CA PHE A 25 -0.56 -11.62 1.89
C PHE A 25 -1.62 -10.87 1.09
N ALA A 26 -1.24 -10.35 -0.07
CA ALA A 26 -2.15 -9.61 -0.94
C ALA A 26 -2.97 -10.52 -1.89
N ASN A 27 -2.65 -11.81 -2.01
CA ASN A 27 -3.43 -12.77 -2.82
C ASN A 27 -4.63 -13.34 -2.03
N ILE A 28 -4.40 -13.93 -0.86
CA ILE A 28 -5.43 -14.57 -0.01
C ILE A 28 -6.01 -13.63 1.07
N ALA A 29 -5.43 -12.45 1.26
CA ALA A 29 -5.93 -11.40 2.13
C ALA A 29 -5.81 -10.02 1.43
N HIS A 30 -5.84 -8.92 2.19
CA HIS A 30 -5.96 -7.56 1.65
C HIS A 30 -4.62 -6.86 1.37
N GLY A 31 -3.49 -7.39 1.86
CA GLY A 31 -2.17 -6.92 1.40
C GLY A 31 -1.74 -5.54 1.88
N ASN A 32 -2.20 -5.08 3.05
CA ASN A 32 -1.84 -3.76 3.59
C ASN A 32 -1.33 -3.84 5.03
N SER A 33 -0.58 -2.82 5.43
CA SER A 33 -0.29 -2.51 6.83
C SER A 33 -1.59 -2.30 7.62
N SER A 34 -1.50 -2.39 8.95
CA SER A 34 -2.67 -2.29 9.81
C SER A 34 -3.38 -0.93 9.73
N ILE A 35 -4.71 -0.92 9.86
CA ILE A 35 -5.50 0.31 10.00
C ILE A 35 -5.10 1.11 11.25
N LEU A 36 -4.69 0.44 12.33
CA LEU A 36 -4.28 1.11 13.55
C LEU A 36 -3.04 1.99 13.34
N ALA A 37 -2.04 1.49 12.59
CA ALA A 37 -0.86 2.27 12.23
C ALA A 37 -1.22 3.53 11.44
N ASP A 38 -2.07 3.40 10.41
CA ASP A 38 -2.50 4.57 9.62
C ASP A 38 -3.27 5.59 10.47
N LYS A 39 -4.18 5.12 11.34
CA LYS A 39 -4.95 6.03 12.23
C LYS A 39 -4.05 6.77 13.21
N VAL A 40 -3.06 6.08 13.78
CA VAL A 40 -2.07 6.72 14.67
C VAL A 40 -1.22 7.72 13.88
N ALA A 41 -0.72 7.34 12.70
CA ALA A 41 0.06 8.23 11.85
C ALA A 41 -0.73 9.50 11.49
N LEU A 42 -1.98 9.38 11.04
CA LEU A 42 -2.83 10.50 10.67
C LEU A 42 -3.12 11.45 11.84
N LYS A 43 -3.08 10.96 13.08
CA LYS A 43 -3.21 11.80 14.28
C LYS A 43 -1.91 12.47 14.70
N LEU A 44 -0.75 11.89 14.37
CA LEU A 44 0.56 12.40 14.78
C LEU A 44 1.23 13.32 13.75
N VAL A 45 0.87 13.19 12.47
CA VAL A 45 1.58 13.85 11.36
C VAL A 45 1.50 15.39 11.36
N GLY A 46 0.53 15.96 12.08
CA GLY A 46 0.30 17.40 12.17
C GLY A 46 -0.47 17.98 10.97
N GLU A 47 -0.79 19.27 11.02
CA GLU A 47 -1.69 19.93 10.05
C GLU A 47 -1.11 20.00 8.63
N ASN A 48 0.21 20.15 8.50
CA ASN A 48 0.91 20.24 7.22
C ASN A 48 1.57 18.92 6.81
N GLY A 49 1.31 17.84 7.55
CA GLY A 49 1.89 16.54 7.33
C GLY A 49 1.03 15.65 6.43
N PHE A 50 1.64 14.60 5.87
CA PHE A 50 0.94 13.58 5.10
C PHE A 50 1.41 12.18 5.49
N VAL A 51 0.52 11.21 5.38
CA VAL A 51 0.82 9.79 5.62
C VAL A 51 0.86 9.08 4.28
N VAL A 52 2.02 8.49 3.97
CA VAL A 52 2.17 7.58 2.83
C VAL A 52 2.01 6.14 3.33
N THR A 53 1.16 5.37 2.66
CA THR A 53 0.94 3.95 2.91
C THR A 53 0.86 3.23 1.57
N GLU A 54 1.07 1.92 1.55
CA GLU A 54 1.12 1.13 0.33
C GLU A 54 0.21 -0.11 0.37
N ALA A 55 0.03 -0.70 -0.80
CA ALA A 55 -0.67 -1.96 -0.99
C ALA A 55 0.19 -2.92 -1.81
N GLY A 56 0.21 -4.19 -1.43
CA GLY A 56 0.98 -5.23 -2.14
C GLY A 56 0.39 -5.59 -3.50
N PHE A 57 1.23 -6.04 -4.43
CA PHE A 57 0.92 -6.26 -5.86
C PHE A 57 0.55 -4.96 -6.62
N GLY A 58 0.05 -5.11 -7.84
CA GLY A 58 -0.41 -4.00 -8.68
C GLY A 58 -1.73 -3.41 -8.20
N ALA A 59 -2.17 -2.35 -8.89
CA ALA A 59 -3.41 -1.65 -8.55
C ALA A 59 -4.68 -2.51 -8.75
N ASP A 60 -4.60 -3.51 -9.61
CA ASP A 60 -5.64 -4.52 -9.89
C ASP A 60 -5.97 -5.42 -8.69
N ILE A 61 -5.00 -5.64 -7.79
CA ILE A 61 -5.19 -6.47 -6.59
C ILE A 61 -5.06 -5.62 -5.32
N GLY A 62 -3.92 -4.97 -5.13
CA GLY A 62 -3.58 -4.28 -3.89
C GLY A 62 -4.44 -3.04 -3.66
N MET A 63 -4.51 -2.17 -4.67
CA MET A 63 -5.27 -0.92 -4.56
C MET A 63 -6.78 -1.19 -4.51
N GLU A 64 -7.27 -2.15 -5.31
CA GLU A 64 -8.67 -2.61 -5.26
C GLU A 64 -9.05 -2.98 -3.82
N LYS A 65 -8.27 -3.86 -3.18
CA LYS A 65 -8.53 -4.30 -1.80
C LYS A 65 -8.29 -3.19 -0.78
N PHE A 66 -7.32 -2.31 -0.99
CA PHE A 66 -7.12 -1.14 -0.13
C PHE A 66 -8.37 -0.26 -0.11
N VAL A 67 -8.93 0.07 -1.27
CA VAL A 67 -10.11 0.94 -1.38
C VAL A 67 -11.39 0.22 -0.94
N ASN A 68 -11.63 -0.99 -1.42
CA ASN A 68 -12.90 -1.69 -1.20
C ASN A 68 -13.00 -2.41 0.14
N ILE A 69 -11.88 -2.77 0.77
CA ILE A 69 -11.84 -3.47 2.07
C ILE A 69 -11.29 -2.54 3.14
N LYS A 70 -10.03 -2.11 3.05
CA LYS A 70 -9.35 -1.39 4.13
C LYS A 70 -9.96 -0.01 4.38
N CYS A 71 -10.15 0.80 3.34
CA CYS A 71 -10.79 2.11 3.43
C CYS A 71 -12.25 1.99 3.90
N ARG A 72 -13.03 1.09 3.28
CA ARG A 72 -14.42 0.84 3.69
C ARG A 72 -14.56 0.45 5.16
N TYR A 73 -13.71 -0.44 5.66
CA TYR A 73 -13.75 -0.88 7.06
C TYR A 73 -13.20 0.19 8.03
N SER A 74 -12.16 0.92 7.63
CA SER A 74 -11.52 1.91 8.50
C SER A 74 -12.26 3.24 8.59
N GLY A 75 -13.05 3.58 7.57
CA GLY A 75 -13.63 4.91 7.34
C GLY A 75 -12.64 5.93 6.77
N LEU A 76 -11.43 5.50 6.40
CA LEU A 76 -10.40 6.37 5.81
C LEU A 76 -10.54 6.41 4.28
N SER A 77 -10.25 7.56 3.68
CA SER A 77 -10.21 7.75 2.23
C SER A 77 -8.85 8.34 1.81
N PRO A 78 -8.20 7.82 0.74
CA PRO A 78 -6.97 8.41 0.25
C PRO A 78 -7.25 9.77 -0.41
N ASN A 79 -6.40 10.77 -0.16
CA ASN A 79 -6.48 12.08 -0.81
C ASN A 79 -5.81 12.09 -2.20
N ALA A 80 -4.81 11.23 -2.40
CA ALA A 80 -4.08 11.08 -3.65
C ALA A 80 -3.59 9.62 -3.78
N VAL A 81 -3.26 9.22 -5.01
CA VAL A 81 -2.74 7.89 -5.32
C VAL A 81 -1.50 8.05 -6.22
N VAL A 82 -0.45 7.31 -5.90
CA VAL A 82 0.78 7.25 -6.70
C VAL A 82 0.90 5.84 -7.29
N ILE A 83 0.90 5.74 -8.62
CA ILE A 83 1.11 4.48 -9.33
C ILE A 83 2.57 4.40 -9.76
N VAL A 84 3.31 3.45 -9.19
CA VAL A 84 4.72 3.25 -9.51
C VAL A 84 4.83 2.41 -10.78
N THR A 85 5.63 2.87 -11.74
CA THR A 85 5.97 2.13 -12.96
C THR A 85 7.42 2.36 -13.36
N THR A 86 7.97 1.51 -14.22
CA THR A 86 9.31 1.66 -14.78
C THR A 86 9.29 1.40 -16.28
N ILE A 87 10.22 2.02 -17.02
CA ILE A 87 10.36 1.80 -18.47
C ILE A 87 10.54 0.31 -18.79
N ARG A 88 11.30 -0.42 -17.96
CA ARG A 88 11.52 -1.86 -18.15
C ARG A 88 10.22 -2.65 -17.98
N ALA A 89 9.44 -2.35 -16.94
CA ALA A 89 8.16 -3.02 -16.71
C ALA A 89 7.19 -2.79 -17.87
N LEU A 90 7.12 -1.56 -18.40
CA LEU A 90 6.27 -1.23 -19.55
C LEU A 90 6.67 -2.00 -20.81
N LYS A 91 7.97 -2.05 -21.14
CA LYS A 91 8.47 -2.81 -22.29
C LYS A 91 8.19 -4.31 -22.16
N MET A 92 8.35 -4.88 -20.96
CA MET A 92 8.03 -6.28 -20.72
C MET A 92 6.54 -6.57 -20.92
N HIS A 93 5.67 -5.66 -20.50
CA HIS A 93 4.24 -5.79 -20.71
C HIS A 93 3.87 -5.69 -22.21
N GLU A 94 4.48 -4.79 -22.97
CA GLU A 94 4.29 -4.70 -24.42
C GLU A 94 4.72 -5.97 -25.16
N VAL A 95 5.89 -6.52 -24.85
CA VAL A 95 6.37 -7.78 -25.45
C VAL A 95 5.42 -8.93 -25.12
N ALA A 96 4.95 -9.01 -23.88
CA ALA A 96 3.97 -10.02 -23.48
C ALA A 96 2.65 -9.87 -24.26
N GLN A 97 2.16 -8.65 -24.44
CA GLN A 97 0.94 -8.36 -25.21
C GLN A 97 1.09 -8.73 -26.69
N GLN A 98 2.22 -8.39 -27.32
CA GLN A 98 2.51 -8.77 -28.72
C GLN A 98 2.59 -10.29 -28.88
N TRP A 99 3.23 -10.99 -27.94
CA TRP A 99 3.32 -12.44 -27.99
C TRP A 99 1.95 -13.10 -27.88
N LEU A 100 1.08 -12.62 -26.98
CA LEU A 100 -0.30 -13.10 -26.84
C LEU A 100 -1.09 -12.88 -28.15
N GLN A 101 -0.98 -11.71 -28.77
CA GLN A 101 -1.67 -11.41 -30.03
C GLN A 101 -1.19 -12.27 -31.21
N ALA A 102 0.05 -12.73 -31.20
CA ALA A 102 0.61 -13.55 -32.28
C ALA A 102 0.24 -15.05 -32.19
N HIS A 103 -0.25 -15.51 -31.03
CA HIS A 103 -0.56 -16.93 -30.77
C HIS A 103 -2.04 -17.18 -30.43
N HIS A 104 -2.90 -16.21 -30.75
CA HIS A 104 -4.36 -16.32 -30.78
C HIS A 104 -4.84 -16.07 -32.21
#